data_AF-A0A399NS72-F1
#
_entry.id   AF-A0A399NS72-F1
#
_cell.length_a   1.000
_cell.length_b   1.000
_cell.length_c   1.000
_cell.angle_alpha   90.00
_cell.angle_beta   90.00
_cell.angle_gamma   90.00
#
_symmetry.space_group_name_H-M   'P 1'
#
loop_
_entity.id
_entity.type
_entity.pdbx_description
1 polymer ?
#
loop_
_entity_poly.entity_id
_entity_poly.type
_entity_poly.pdbx_seq_one_letter_code
_entity_poly.pdbx_strand_id
1 'polypeptide(L)'
;VLSRSAGRPPVVQRILRALVTVPLVLPPVIGGVALLLLLGRRGLIGGPLEALTGITIPFTTSAVVIAETFVAMPFLVLAVEGALRGADRRFEDAAATLGASRWTVLRRVTLPLV
;
A
#
# COMPACT_ATOMS: atom_id res chain seq x y z
N VAL A 1 28.43 -18.46 -1.06
CA VAL A 1 27.12 -18.64 -0.39
C VAL A 1 26.12 -17.70 -1.04
N LEU A 2 25.31 -18.28 -1.94
CA LEU A 2 24.10 -17.78 -2.61
C LEU A 2 24.21 -16.39 -3.27
N SER A 3 24.67 -16.35 -4.53
CA SER A 3 23.77 -16.31 -5.69
C SER A 3 22.69 -15.23 -5.53
N ARG A 4 23.04 -14.00 -5.96
CA ARG A 4 22.08 -12.94 -6.25
C ARG A 4 21.19 -13.43 -7.38
N SER A 5 20.12 -14.16 -7.05
CA SER A 5 18.99 -14.20 -7.95
C SER A 5 18.44 -12.78 -7.96
N ALA A 6 18.65 -12.07 -9.05
CA ALA A 6 17.68 -11.07 -9.51
C ALA A 6 16.40 -11.86 -9.87
N GLY A 7 15.79 -12.48 -8.86
CA GLY A 7 14.57 -13.23 -8.99
C GLY A 7 13.49 -12.23 -9.37
N ARG A 8 12.69 -12.59 -10.39
CA ARG A 8 11.47 -11.84 -10.71
C ARG A 8 10.73 -11.54 -9.40
N PRO A 9 10.24 -10.31 -9.20
CA PRO A 9 9.51 -9.98 -7.99
C PRO A 9 8.41 -11.03 -7.78
N PRO A 10 8.21 -11.51 -6.54
CA PRO A 10 7.21 -12.53 -6.25
C PRO A 10 5.86 -12.10 -6.85
N VAL A 11 5.09 -13.05 -7.35
CA VAL A 11 3.80 -12.79 -8.03
C VAL A 11 2.91 -11.86 -7.19
N VAL A 12 2.91 -12.04 -5.87
CA VAL A 12 2.21 -11.18 -4.91
C VAL A 12 2.65 -9.72 -5.03
N GLN A 13 3.95 -9.42 -5.08
CA GLN A 13 4.45 -8.04 -5.24
C GLN A 13 4.00 -7.44 -6.58
N ARG A 14 3.98 -8.22 -7.66
CA ARG A 14 3.49 -7.74 -8.96
C ARG A 14 2.00 -7.41 -8.93
N ILE A 15 1.19 -8.27 -8.31
CA ILE A 15 -0.25 -8.05 -8.15
C ILE A 15 -0.51 -6.81 -7.30
N LEU A 16 0.16 -6.69 -6.14
CA LEU A 16 0.02 -5.53 -5.27
C LEU A 16 0.43 -4.24 -5.99
N ARG A 17 1.53 -4.26 -6.74
CA ARG A 17 1.98 -3.10 -7.50
C ARG A 17 0.98 -2.71 -8.58
N ALA A 18 0.43 -3.69 -9.30
CA ALA A 18 -0.63 -3.45 -10.27
C ALA A 18 -1.85 -2.79 -9.62
N LEU A 19 -2.33 -3.34 -8.50
CA LEU A 19 -3.46 -2.81 -7.73
C LEU A 19 -3.23 -1.36 -7.27
N VAL A 20 -2.04 -1.06 -6.75
CA VAL A 20 -1.68 0.29 -6.30
C VAL A 20 -1.60 1.28 -7.46
N THR A 21 -1.22 0.83 -8.65
CA THR A 21 -1.13 1.69 -9.84
C THR A 21 -2.45 1.89 -10.58
N VAL A 22 -3.52 1.19 -10.19
CA VAL A 22 -4.86 1.35 -10.79
C VAL A 22 -5.34 2.82 -10.82
N PRO A 23 -5.21 3.63 -9.75
CA PRO A 23 -5.66 5.03 -9.75
C PRO A 23 -4.93 5.90 -10.79
N LEU A 24 -3.69 5.55 -11.13
CA LEU A 24 -2.85 6.31 -12.06
C LEU A 24 -3.33 6.20 -13.51
N VAL A 25 -4.02 5.10 -13.86
CA VAL A 25 -4.48 4.82 -15.23
C VAL A 25 -5.96 5.12 -15.42
N LEU A 26 -6.72 5.23 -14.33
CA LEU A 26 -8.15 5.51 -14.39
C LEU A 26 -8.40 7.03 -14.40
N PRO A 27 -9.32 7.53 -15.24
CA PRO A 27 -9.91 8.85 -15.04
C PRO A 27 -10.45 9.00 -13.59
N PRO A 28 -10.25 10.15 -12.92
CA PRO A 28 -10.67 10.33 -11.52
C PRO A 28 -12.14 10.03 -11.27
N VAL A 29 -13.01 10.39 -12.21
CA VAL A 29 -14.45 10.09 -12.16
C VAL A 29 -14.72 8.59 -12.08
N ILE A 30 -13.96 7.79 -12.83
CA ILE A 30 -14.10 6.32 -12.81
C ILE A 30 -13.65 5.77 -11.46
N GLY A 31 -12.57 6.30 -10.88
CA GLY A 31 -12.15 5.97 -9.51
C GLY A 31 -13.24 6.26 -8.47
N GLY A 32 -13.86 7.44 -8.54
CA GLY A 32 -14.96 7.83 -7.66
C GLY A 32 -16.19 6.92 -7.80
N VAL A 33 -16.61 6.62 -9.02
CA VAL A 33 -17.73 5.71 -9.29
C VAL A 33 -17.41 4.29 -8.82
N ALA A 34 -16.20 3.79 -9.07
CA ALA A 34 -15.78 2.47 -8.61
C ALA A 34 -15.81 2.36 -7.08
N LEU A 35 -15.30 3.37 -6.37
CA LEU A 35 -15.40 3.44 -4.91
C LEU A 35 -16.84 3.53 -4.43
N LEU A 36 -17.71 4.29 -5.10
CA LEU A 36 -19.13 4.34 -4.76
C LEU A 36 -19.82 2.99 -4.98
N LEU A 37 -19.51 2.26 -6.05
CA LEU A 37 -20.04 0.93 -6.31
C LEU A 37 -19.53 -0.11 -5.29
N LEU A 38 -18.33 0.09 -4.75
CA LEU A 38 -17.73 -0.81 -3.78
C LEU A 38 -18.22 -0.53 -2.34
N LEU A 39 -18.22 0.74 -1.93
CA LEU A 39 -18.54 1.21 -0.57
C LEU A 39 -19.99 1.72 -0.43
N GLY A 40 -20.77 1.73 -1.51
CA GLY A 40 -22.19 2.07 -1.50
C GLY A 40 -23.05 1.07 -0.73
N ARG A 41 -24.29 1.45 -0.39
CA ARG A 41 -25.24 0.59 0.34
C ARG A 41 -25.54 -0.74 -0.34
N ARG A 42 -25.49 -0.77 -1.68
CA ARG A 42 -25.65 -1.98 -2.49
C ARG A 42 -24.31 -2.54 -3.00
N GLY A 43 -23.20 -2.01 -2.49
CA GLY A 43 -21.86 -2.39 -2.88
C GLY A 43 -21.37 -3.63 -2.14
N LEU A 44 -20.33 -4.25 -2.71
CA LEU A 44 -19.75 -5.49 -2.17
C LEU A 44 -19.20 -5.33 -0.74
N ILE A 45 -18.78 -4.12 -0.36
CA ILE A 45 -18.25 -3.83 0.98
C ILE A 45 -19.23 -3.00 1.80
N GLY A 46 -19.81 -1.95 1.20
CA GLY A 46 -20.67 -1.02 1.92
C GLY A 46 -21.96 -1.64 2.46
N GLY A 47 -22.60 -2.54 1.70
CA GLY A 47 -23.82 -3.22 2.13
C GLY A 47 -23.62 -4.14 3.35
N PRO A 48 -22.65 -5.07 3.31
CA PRO A 48 -22.31 -5.89 4.47
C PRO A 48 -21.89 -5.07 5.69
N LEU A 49 -21.14 -3.98 5.49
CA LEU A 49 -20.74 -3.09 6.58
C LEU A 49 -21.95 -2.45 7.26
N GLU A 50 -22.88 -1.91 6.48
CA GLU A 50 -24.12 -1.32 6.98
C GLU A 50 -24.96 -2.36 7.72
N ALA A 51 -25.08 -3.57 7.17
CA ALA A 51 -25.85 -4.64 7.81
C ALA A 51 -25.26 -5.10 9.17
N LEU A 52 -23.93 -5.11 9.29
CA LEU A 52 -23.24 -5.58 10.50
C LEU A 52 -23.06 -4.49 11.57
N THR A 53 -22.91 -3.23 11.16
CA THR A 53 -22.51 -2.14 12.06
C THR A 53 -23.47 -0.95 12.08
N GLY A 54 -24.41 -0.88 11.12
CA GLY A 54 -25.26 0.28 10.88
C GLY A 54 -24.55 1.48 10.24
N ILE A 55 -23.25 1.38 9.93
CA ILE A 55 -22.45 2.50 9.41
C ILE A 55 -22.57 2.56 7.89
N THR A 56 -22.89 3.75 7.37
CA THR A 56 -22.87 4.07 5.94
C THR A 56 -21.67 4.95 5.60
N ILE A 57 -20.91 4.56 4.57
CA ILE A 57 -19.73 5.29 4.12
C ILE A 57 -20.05 6.41 3.11
N PRO A 58 -20.93 6.24 2.10
CA PRO A 58 -21.12 7.25 1.07
C PRO A 58 -21.50 8.62 1.61
N PHE A 59 -20.99 9.69 0.99
CA PHE A 59 -21.27 11.09 1.34
C PHE A 59 -20.85 11.49 2.77
N THR A 60 -19.86 10.82 3.33
CA THR A 60 -19.24 11.18 4.63
C THR A 60 -17.81 11.67 4.44
N THR A 61 -17.25 12.29 5.47
CA THR A 61 -15.82 12.66 5.51
C THR A 61 -14.92 11.42 5.37
N SER A 62 -15.31 10.28 5.92
CA SER A 62 -14.52 9.04 5.79
C SER A 62 -14.48 8.54 4.35
N ALA A 63 -15.56 8.69 3.57
CA ALA A 63 -15.52 8.41 2.13
C ALA A 63 -14.51 9.29 1.39
N VAL A 64 -14.42 10.58 1.74
CA VAL A 64 -13.43 11.49 1.15
C VAL A 64 -12.01 11.03 1.50
N VAL A 65 -11.74 10.72 2.77
CA VAL A 65 -10.43 10.20 3.21
C VAL A 65 -10.06 8.92 2.45
N ILE A 66 -10.99 7.99 2.26
CA ILE A 66 -10.77 6.75 1.51
C ILE A 66 -10.48 7.06 0.04
N ALA A 67 -11.24 7.95 -0.59
CA ALA A 67 -11.05 8.34 -1.97
C ALA A 67 -9.69 9.01 -2.20
N GLU A 68 -9.32 9.97 -1.36
CA GLU A 68 -8.02 10.63 -1.41
C GLU A 68 -6.88 9.65 -1.15
N THR A 69 -7.05 8.72 -0.20
CA THR A 69 -6.05 7.65 0.02
C THR A 69 -5.89 6.81 -1.23
N PHE A 70 -6.98 6.39 -1.87
CA PHE A 70 -6.93 5.63 -3.13
C PHE A 70 -6.19 6.39 -4.22
N VAL A 71 -6.46 7.68 -4.39
CA VAL A 71 -5.78 8.54 -5.38
C VAL A 71 -4.31 8.76 -5.02
N ALA A 72 -3.97 8.93 -3.74
CA ALA A 72 -2.62 9.23 -3.26
C ALA A 72 -1.69 8.00 -3.17
N MET A 73 -2.24 6.80 -2.99
CA MET A 73 -1.50 5.54 -2.85
C MET A 73 -0.38 5.32 -3.88
N PRO A 74 -0.58 5.49 -5.21
CA PRO A 74 0.50 5.32 -6.17
C PRO A 74 1.69 6.25 -5.92
N PHE A 75 1.44 7.50 -5.55
CA PHE A 75 2.48 8.48 -5.28
C PHE A 75 3.25 8.13 -4.00
N LEU A 76 2.54 7.70 -2.95
CA LEU A 76 3.15 7.22 -1.72
C LEU A 76 4.09 6.05 -1.99
N VAL A 77 3.63 5.06 -2.76
CA VAL A 77 4.46 3.89 -3.09
C VAL A 77 5.67 4.27 -3.93
N LEU A 78 5.53 5.15 -4.91
CA LEU A 78 6.67 5.65 -5.69
C LEU A 78 7.69 6.37 -4.80
N ALA A 79 7.24 7.21 -3.87
CA ALA A 79 8.11 7.94 -2.96
C ALA A 79 8.86 6.99 -2.02
N VAL A 80 8.16 6.05 -1.39
CA VAL A 80 8.76 5.06 -0.48
C VAL A 80 9.72 4.13 -1.23
N GLU A 81 9.36 3.62 -2.41
CA GLU A 81 10.28 2.83 -3.23
C GLU A 81 11.54 3.62 -3.62
N GLY A 82 11.38 4.91 -3.94
CA GLY A 82 12.50 5.81 -4.25
C GLY A 82 13.44 5.99 -3.07
N ALA A 83 12.89 6.30 -1.89
CA ALA A 83 13.66 6.48 -0.66
C ALA A 83 14.42 5.20 -0.28
N LEU A 84 13.76 4.04 -0.30
CA LEU A 84 14.38 2.76 0.02
C LEU A 84 15.48 2.36 -0.98
N ARG A 85 15.38 2.74 -2.25
CA ARG A 85 16.44 2.49 -3.25
C ARG A 85 17.66 3.37 -3.02
N GLY A 86 17.47 4.57 -2.47
CA GLY A 86 18.55 5.51 -2.16
C GLY A 86 19.24 5.27 -0.82
N ALA A 87 18.60 4.53 0.11
CA ALA A 87 19.13 4.28 1.44
C ALA A 87 20.35 3.33 1.44
N ASP A 88 21.34 3.64 2.28
CA ASP A 88 22.50 2.77 2.50
C ASP A 88 22.11 1.53 3.32
N ARG A 89 22.33 0.35 2.75
CA ARG A 89 21.97 -0.94 3.35
C ARG A 89 22.99 -1.42 4.39
N ARG A 90 24.13 -0.75 4.55
CA ARG A 90 25.19 -1.14 5.48
C ARG A 90 24.69 -1.28 6.92
N PHE A 91 23.77 -0.42 7.36
CA PHE A 91 23.18 -0.51 8.69
C PHE A 91 22.24 -1.72 8.84
N GLU A 92 21.51 -2.07 7.77
CA GLU A 92 20.66 -3.28 7.76
C GLU A 92 21.52 -4.54 7.87
N ASP A 93 22.60 -4.59 7.10
CA ASP A 93 23.53 -5.73 7.07
C ASP A 93 24.23 -5.88 8.44
N ALA A 94 24.68 -4.78 9.05
CA ALA A 94 25.26 -4.80 10.40
C ALA A 94 24.27 -5.24 11.48
N ALA A 95 23.01 -4.79 11.40
CA ALA A 95 21.98 -5.23 12.33
C ALA A 95 21.68 -6.74 12.17
N ALA A 96 21.65 -7.24 10.93
CA ALA A 96 21.44 -8.65 10.65
C ALA A 96 22.59 -9.54 11.18
N THR A 97 23.85 -9.10 11.07
CA THR A 97 24.99 -9.85 11.63
C THR A 97 25.00 -9.86 13.16
N LEU A 98 24.42 -8.85 13.80
CA LEU A 98 24.16 -8.83 15.25
C LEU A 98 22.95 -9.69 15.67
N GLY A 99 22.34 -10.43 14.76
CA GLY A 99 21.23 -11.34 15.03
C GLY A 99 19.85 -10.67 15.06
N ALA A 100 19.72 -9.42 14.59
CA ALA A 100 18.42 -8.76 14.52
C ALA A 100 17.48 -9.47 13.52
N SER A 101 16.23 -9.72 13.93
CA SER A 101 15.21 -10.24 13.03
C SER A 101 14.85 -9.21 11.94
N ARG A 102 14.31 -9.66 10.80
CA ARG A 102 13.88 -8.77 9.70
C ARG A 102 12.93 -7.67 10.16
N TRP A 103 12.08 -7.96 11.14
CA TRP A 103 11.16 -6.99 11.71
C TRP A 103 11.86 -5.94 12.55
N THR A 104 12.86 -6.35 13.34
CA THR A 104 13.71 -5.44 14.10
C THR A 104 14.49 -4.52 13.17
N VAL A 105 15.10 -5.07 12.11
CA VAL A 105 15.83 -4.28 11.09
C VAL A 105 14.90 -3.27 10.44
N LEU A 106 13.73 -3.69 9.96
CA LEU A 106 12.76 -2.79 9.33
C LEU A 106 12.37 -1.63 10.26
N ARG A 107 11.95 -1.93 11.49
CA ARG A 107 11.42 -0.91 12.41
C ARG A 107 12.45 0.01 13.03
N ARG A 108 13.65 -0.53 13.35
CA ARG A 108 14.66 0.21 14.11
C ARG A 108 15.81 0.73 13.25
N VAL A 109 15.95 0.26 12.01
CA VAL A 109 17.02 0.65 11.11
C VAL A 109 16.45 1.25 9.83
N THR A 110 15.69 0.48 9.05
CA THR A 110 15.21 0.94 7.74
C THR A 110 14.24 2.12 7.84
N LEU A 111 13.19 2.02 8.66
CA LEU A 111 12.17 3.08 8.76
C LEU A 111 12.70 4.43 9.29
N PRO A 112 13.59 4.50 10.30
CA PRO A 112 14.16 5.77 10.74
C PRO A 112 15.23 6.36 9.82
N LEU A 113 15.79 5.56 8.89
CA LEU A 113 16.82 6.01 7.95
C LEU A 113 16.26 6.69 6.71
N VAL A 114 14.96 6.50 6.41
CA VAL A 114 14.29 7.04 5.22
C VAL A 114 13.35 8.20 5.55
#